data_AF-A0A8H3PIH2-F1
#
_entry.id   AF-A0A8H3PIH2-F1
#
_cell.length_a   1.000
_cell.length_b   1.000
_cell.length_c   1.000
_cell.angle_alpha   90.00
_cell.angle_beta   90.00
_cell.angle_gamma   90.00
#
_symmetry.space_group_name_H-M   'P 1'
#
loop_
_entity.id
_entity.type
_entity.pdbx_description
1 polymer ?
#
loop_
_entity_poly.entity_id
_entity_poly.type
_entity_poly.pdbx_seq_one_letter_code
_entity_poly.pdbx_strand_id
1 'polypeptide(L)'
;MLTPPPEDKTATPTSSTPHNGSSSFDVVSTYNNTLSTDPLITKPVAAIESLISLLSASPPSTISETLSLLESATSELKESVPNSIAISAGTDLFQRYLISTLQQGSAQYTKSKGKRSSSSGDGEFRSIRAHLLANSRLFVQRAKESRGQIATVARRFVRDGCTVLTCGRSRVVAAVLSAAAEDGAKFRVVNAQDSHDALSNSSTDIVTELRRKDVPVATIAFAALATSLPHITFALAGAESVVENGGIISGMGTNQMGLLAKSAGKPFYVVAESHKFVRIYPLSGDDLPLGQKVLDFRTEGGEERNEHEGKRKAEGEVVDFTPPDLITALVTESGVQTPSAVSEELIKIWS
;
A
#
# COMPACT_ATOMS: atom_id res chain seq x y z
N MET A 1 61.33 -0.80 4.09
CA MET A 1 61.21 -0.58 2.63
C MET A 1 59.98 -1.35 2.17
N LEU A 2 58.87 -0.63 1.99
CA LEU A 2 57.63 -1.17 1.46
C LEU A 2 57.74 -1.31 -0.06
N THR A 3 57.43 -2.49 -0.58
CA THR A 3 57.12 -2.73 -2.00
C THR A 3 55.61 -2.96 -2.14
N PRO A 4 54.92 -2.29 -3.07
CA PRO A 4 53.46 -2.38 -3.20
C PRO A 4 53.03 -3.67 -3.95
N PRO A 5 51.79 -4.14 -3.75
CA PRO A 5 51.22 -5.26 -4.50
C PRO A 5 50.74 -4.82 -5.91
N PRO A 6 50.58 -5.77 -6.85
CA PRO A 6 50.31 -5.47 -8.26
C PRO A 6 48.84 -5.10 -8.51
N GLU A 7 48.64 -4.18 -9.45
CA GLU A 7 47.33 -3.76 -9.98
C GLU A 7 46.63 -4.91 -10.72
N ASP A 8 45.42 -5.26 -10.27
CA ASP A 8 44.55 -6.21 -10.96
C ASP A 8 43.71 -5.47 -12.01
N LYS A 9 44.06 -5.68 -13.28
CA LYS A 9 43.34 -5.20 -14.46
C LYS A 9 42.65 -6.38 -15.13
N THR A 10 41.41 -6.69 -14.75
CA THR A 10 40.46 -7.38 -15.62
C THR A 10 39.03 -6.96 -15.31
N ALA A 11 38.62 -5.81 -15.85
CA ALA A 11 37.21 -5.48 -16.04
C ALA A 11 36.73 -6.19 -17.32
N THR A 12 35.90 -7.22 -17.17
CA THR A 12 35.10 -7.78 -18.28
C THR A 12 33.91 -6.86 -18.57
N PRO A 13 33.61 -6.58 -19.85
CA PRO A 13 32.63 -5.57 -20.23
C PRO A 13 31.22 -6.12 -20.06
N THR A 14 30.41 -5.47 -19.23
CA THR A 14 28.95 -5.60 -19.29
C THR A 14 28.50 -4.97 -20.61
N SER A 15 27.96 -5.80 -21.50
CA SER A 15 27.40 -5.39 -22.78
C SER A 15 26.18 -4.49 -22.54
N SER A 16 26.39 -3.18 -22.56
CA SER A 16 25.32 -2.20 -22.73
C SER A 16 24.91 -2.19 -24.21
N THR A 17 23.78 -2.82 -24.51
CA THR A 17 23.07 -2.56 -25.75
C THR A 17 22.57 -1.11 -25.73
N PRO A 18 22.92 -0.28 -26.73
CA PRO A 18 22.48 1.11 -26.77
C PRO A 18 21.03 1.15 -27.29
N HIS A 19 20.06 1.36 -26.40
CA HIS A 19 18.71 1.65 -26.83
C HIS A 19 18.60 3.10 -27.30
N ASN A 20 18.39 3.21 -28.60
CA ASN A 20 18.02 4.36 -29.42
C ASN A 20 17.13 5.42 -28.73
N GLY A 21 17.62 6.66 -28.73
CA GLY A 21 16.92 7.94 -28.93
C GLY A 21 15.38 8.00 -28.87
N SER A 22 14.84 8.08 -27.67
CA SER A 22 13.77 9.03 -27.27
C SER A 22 13.83 9.12 -25.74
N SER A 23 13.66 10.30 -25.14
CA SER A 23 13.58 10.40 -23.67
C SER A 23 12.26 9.80 -23.19
N SER A 24 12.18 8.47 -23.10
CA SER A 24 11.02 7.76 -22.57
C SER A 24 10.93 8.04 -21.07
N PHE A 25 9.77 8.51 -20.62
CA PHE A 25 9.51 8.74 -19.21
C PHE A 25 9.60 7.40 -18.44
N ASP A 26 10.42 7.36 -17.39
CA ASP A 26 10.57 6.18 -16.53
C ASP A 26 9.62 6.28 -15.33
N VAL A 27 8.59 5.43 -15.34
CA VAL A 27 7.56 5.39 -14.31
C VAL A 27 8.08 4.80 -12.99
N VAL A 28 9.01 3.84 -13.07
CA VAL A 28 9.53 3.12 -11.89
C VAL A 28 10.48 4.03 -11.11
N SER A 29 11.38 4.76 -11.78
CA SER A 29 12.23 5.73 -11.08
C SER A 29 11.44 6.88 -10.49
N THR A 30 10.40 7.36 -11.19
CA THR A 30 9.50 8.39 -10.64
C THR A 30 8.81 7.90 -9.38
N TYR A 31 8.25 6.68 -9.40
CA TYR A 31 7.60 6.07 -8.24
C TYR A 31 8.55 5.95 -7.04
N ASN A 32 9.75 5.41 -7.26
CA ASN A 32 10.76 5.26 -6.20
C ASN A 32 11.24 6.61 -5.67
N ASN A 33 11.41 7.61 -6.54
CA ASN A 33 11.76 8.97 -6.14
C ASN A 33 10.66 9.58 -5.26
N THR A 34 9.39 9.49 -5.68
CA THR A 34 8.24 9.95 -4.88
C THR A 34 8.25 9.33 -3.48
N LEU A 35 8.43 8.01 -3.37
CA LEU A 35 8.52 7.33 -2.07
C LEU A 35 9.69 7.81 -1.21
N SER A 36 10.83 8.14 -1.83
CA SER A 36 12.01 8.65 -1.11
C SER A 36 11.85 10.10 -0.65
N THR A 37 11.14 10.93 -1.43
CA THR A 37 10.95 12.36 -1.14
C THR A 37 9.87 12.63 -0.11
N ASP A 38 8.78 11.84 -0.09
CA ASP A 38 7.68 11.99 0.84
C ASP A 38 7.47 10.69 1.63
N PRO A 39 8.09 10.55 2.83
CA PRO A 39 7.92 9.37 3.67
C PRO A 39 6.48 9.12 4.14
N LEU A 40 5.58 10.11 3.99
CA LEU A 40 4.18 10.01 4.39
C LEU A 40 3.27 9.53 3.25
N ILE A 41 3.77 9.40 2.02
CA ILE A 41 2.95 8.95 0.90
C ILE A 41 2.74 7.43 0.92
N THR A 42 1.52 6.98 0.63
CA THR A 42 1.22 5.54 0.54
C THR A 42 1.61 5.00 -0.83
N LYS A 43 1.92 3.70 -0.93
CA LYS A 43 2.28 3.06 -2.21
C LYS A 43 1.22 3.24 -3.30
N PRO A 44 -0.10 3.09 -3.03
CA PRO A 44 -1.13 3.37 -4.03
C PRO A 44 -1.06 4.82 -4.55
N VAL A 45 -0.86 5.79 -3.65
CA VAL A 45 -0.84 7.22 -4.00
C VAL A 45 0.41 7.58 -4.79
N ALA A 46 1.58 7.03 -4.42
CA ALA A 46 2.81 7.19 -5.18
C ALA A 46 2.70 6.59 -6.60
N ALA A 47 2.02 5.43 -6.74
CA ALA A 47 1.74 4.84 -8.05
C ALA A 47 0.89 5.79 -8.90
N ILE A 48 -0.17 6.35 -8.32
CA ILE A 48 -1.02 7.33 -8.99
C ILE A 48 -0.23 8.59 -9.39
N GLU A 49 0.61 9.14 -8.51
CA GLU A 49 1.49 10.28 -8.83
C GLU A 49 2.44 9.98 -10.00
N SER A 50 3.02 8.77 -10.05
CA SER A 50 3.90 8.37 -11.14
C SER A 50 3.16 8.30 -12.49
N LEU A 51 1.93 7.76 -12.50
CA LEU A 51 1.08 7.70 -13.70
C LEU A 51 0.61 9.09 -14.14
N ILE A 52 0.27 9.99 -13.21
CA ILE A 52 -0.07 11.39 -13.52
C ILE A 52 1.13 12.12 -14.14
N SER A 53 2.34 11.86 -13.63
CA SER A 53 3.57 12.47 -14.12
C SER A 53 3.89 11.99 -15.53
N LEU A 54 3.71 10.70 -15.81
CA LEU A 54 3.78 10.12 -17.14
C LEU A 54 2.78 10.79 -18.10
N LEU A 55 1.52 10.93 -17.68
CA LEU A 55 0.50 11.62 -18.48
C LEU A 55 0.80 13.10 -18.68
N SER A 56 1.51 13.76 -17.76
CA SER A 56 1.88 15.17 -17.90
C SER A 56 3.04 15.35 -18.87
N ALA A 57 3.99 14.42 -18.88
CA ALA A 57 5.17 14.43 -19.75
C ALA A 57 4.88 13.95 -21.19
N SER A 58 3.88 13.10 -21.38
CA SER A 58 3.53 12.56 -22.69
C SER A 58 2.81 13.60 -23.56
N PRO A 59 2.94 13.61 -24.89
CA PRO A 59 2.17 14.52 -25.74
C PRO A 59 0.66 14.24 -25.68
N PRO A 60 -0.22 15.20 -26.01
CA PRO A 60 -1.65 14.95 -26.17
C PRO A 60 -1.90 13.95 -27.30
N SER A 61 -2.37 12.76 -26.94
CA SER A 61 -2.64 11.62 -27.83
C SER A 61 -4.13 11.32 -27.92
N THR A 62 -4.54 10.29 -28.65
CA THR A 62 -5.92 9.79 -28.62
C THR A 62 -6.24 9.10 -27.28
N ILE A 63 -7.54 8.88 -27.01
CA ILE A 63 -8.01 8.12 -25.84
C ILE A 63 -7.40 6.71 -25.81
N SER A 64 -7.40 6.02 -26.96
CA SER A 64 -6.87 4.66 -27.06
C SER A 64 -5.37 4.60 -26.76
N GLU A 65 -4.60 5.56 -27.25
CA GLU A 65 -3.16 5.65 -26.97
C GLU A 65 -2.90 5.97 -25.50
N THR A 66 -3.69 6.85 -24.88
CA THR A 66 -3.57 7.16 -23.44
C THR A 66 -3.87 5.93 -22.57
N LEU A 67 -4.91 5.16 -22.91
CA LEU A 67 -5.24 3.94 -22.18
C LEU A 67 -4.15 2.87 -22.32
N SER A 68 -3.66 2.63 -23.55
CA SER A 68 -2.59 1.68 -23.81
C SER A 68 -1.28 2.06 -23.12
N LEU A 69 -0.94 3.36 -23.10
CA LEU A 69 0.21 3.88 -22.38
C LEU A 69 0.10 3.61 -20.86
N LEU A 70 -1.06 3.87 -20.27
CA LEU A 70 -1.29 3.64 -18.84
C LEU A 70 -1.26 2.15 -18.49
N GLU A 71 -1.80 1.28 -19.34
CA GLU A 71 -1.80 -0.16 -19.15
C GLU A 71 -0.36 -0.72 -19.19
N SER A 72 0.44 -0.27 -20.14
CA SER A 72 1.87 -0.63 -20.23
C SER A 72 2.65 -0.16 -19.00
N ALA A 73 2.49 1.11 -18.61
CA ALA A 73 3.19 1.66 -17.44
C ALA A 73 2.73 1.03 -16.12
N THR A 74 1.45 0.68 -16.01
CA THR A 74 0.91 -0.05 -14.85
C THR A 74 1.52 -1.44 -14.74
N SER A 75 1.67 -2.14 -15.86
CA SER A 75 2.28 -3.48 -15.90
C SER A 75 3.75 -3.42 -15.50
N GLU A 76 4.51 -2.47 -16.08
CA GLU A 76 5.91 -2.22 -15.73
C GLU A 76 6.07 -1.92 -14.23
N LEU A 77 5.21 -1.06 -13.67
CA LEU A 77 5.25 -0.72 -12.25
C LEU A 77 4.92 -1.93 -11.36
N LYS A 78 3.92 -2.74 -11.72
CA LYS A 78 3.53 -3.95 -10.98
C LYS A 78 4.64 -5.01 -10.98
N GLU A 79 5.39 -5.17 -12.08
CA GLU A 79 6.52 -6.10 -12.17
C GLU A 79 7.76 -5.62 -11.41
N SER A 80 7.90 -4.30 -11.21
CA SER A 80 9.06 -3.70 -10.55
C SER A 80 9.08 -3.90 -9.03
N VAL A 81 7.94 -4.20 -8.41
CA VAL A 81 7.79 -4.28 -6.95
C VAL A 81 7.52 -5.70 -6.45
N PRO A 82 8.06 -6.09 -5.27
CA PRO A 82 7.78 -7.40 -4.67
C PRO A 82 6.30 -7.60 -4.29
N ASN A 83 5.64 -6.55 -3.80
CA ASN A 83 4.22 -6.56 -3.45
C ASN A 83 3.43 -5.65 -4.40
N SER A 84 2.96 -6.23 -5.50
CA SER A 84 2.18 -5.54 -6.54
C SER A 84 0.73 -5.26 -6.14
N ILE A 85 0.22 -5.88 -5.06
CA ILE A 85 -1.19 -5.74 -4.64
C ILE A 85 -1.46 -4.32 -4.14
N ALA A 86 -0.56 -3.77 -3.32
CA ALA A 86 -0.68 -2.40 -2.82
C ALA A 86 -0.65 -1.36 -3.95
N ILE A 87 0.11 -1.62 -5.02
CA ILE A 87 0.12 -0.77 -6.21
C ILE A 87 -1.18 -0.94 -7.00
N SER A 88 -1.68 -2.17 -7.15
CA SER A 88 -2.90 -2.47 -7.88
C SER A 88 -4.11 -1.68 -7.36
N ALA A 89 -4.24 -1.54 -6.03
CA ALA A 89 -5.30 -0.71 -5.43
C ALA A 89 -5.33 0.72 -6.01
N GLY A 90 -4.16 1.36 -6.15
CA GLY A 90 -4.05 2.72 -6.68
C GLY A 90 -4.19 2.80 -8.19
N THR A 91 -3.53 1.90 -8.92
CA THR A 91 -3.55 1.91 -10.39
C THR A 91 -4.94 1.62 -10.93
N ASP A 92 -5.66 0.67 -10.32
CA ASP A 92 -6.97 0.27 -10.81
C ASP A 92 -8.02 1.35 -10.52
N LEU A 93 -7.94 1.99 -9.34
CA LEU A 93 -8.77 3.15 -8.99
C LEU A 93 -8.56 4.31 -9.99
N PHE A 94 -7.30 4.58 -10.35
CA PHE A 94 -6.97 5.64 -11.30
C PHE A 94 -7.43 5.33 -12.72
N GLN A 95 -7.23 4.10 -13.20
CA GLN A 95 -7.74 3.67 -14.51
C GLN A 95 -9.27 3.78 -14.58
N ARG A 96 -9.98 3.35 -13.52
CA ARG A 96 -11.45 3.46 -13.47
C ARG A 96 -11.91 4.91 -13.48
N TYR A 97 -11.28 5.76 -12.67
CA TYR A 97 -11.56 7.19 -12.64
C TYR A 97 -11.39 7.82 -14.03
N LEU A 98 -10.32 7.45 -14.73
CA LEU A 98 -10.02 7.92 -16.08
C LEU A 98 -11.07 7.45 -17.10
N ILE A 99 -11.43 6.16 -17.09
CA ILE A 99 -12.47 5.59 -17.96
C ILE A 99 -13.83 6.27 -17.70
N SER A 100 -14.23 6.42 -16.44
CA SER A 100 -15.50 7.07 -16.07
C SER A 100 -15.54 8.52 -16.53
N THR A 101 -14.48 9.28 -16.33
CA THR A 101 -14.39 10.68 -16.77
C THR A 101 -14.45 10.81 -18.29
N LEU A 102 -13.77 9.92 -19.02
CA LEU A 102 -13.80 9.89 -20.49
C LEU A 102 -15.20 9.53 -21.03
N GLN A 103 -15.86 8.55 -20.42
CA GLN A 103 -17.22 8.14 -20.80
C GLN A 103 -18.24 9.24 -20.49
N GLN A 104 -18.14 9.91 -19.34
CA GLN A 104 -19.03 11.02 -18.97
C GLN A 104 -18.86 12.24 -19.89
N GLY A 105 -17.62 12.57 -20.27
CA GLY A 105 -17.35 13.60 -21.29
C GLY A 105 -18.07 13.30 -22.61
N SER A 106 -17.99 12.04 -23.07
CA SER A 106 -18.69 11.60 -24.28
C SER A 106 -20.23 11.61 -24.17
N ALA A 107 -20.78 11.38 -22.97
CA ALA A 107 -22.22 11.38 -22.71
C ALA A 107 -22.80 12.80 -22.54
N GLN A 108 -22.02 13.75 -22.04
CA GLN A 108 -22.42 15.15 -21.95
C GLN A 108 -22.48 15.82 -23.34
N TYR A 109 -21.69 15.31 -24.29
CA TYR A 109 -21.73 15.69 -25.71
C TYR A 109 -23.03 15.25 -26.41
N THR A 110 -23.57 14.06 -26.09
CA THR A 110 -24.81 13.57 -26.75
C THR A 110 -26.08 14.25 -26.26
N LYS A 111 -26.09 14.81 -25.04
CA LYS A 111 -27.22 15.62 -24.52
C LYS A 111 -27.17 17.09 -24.95
N SER A 112 -25.98 17.62 -25.25
CA SER A 112 -25.80 19.01 -25.66
C SER A 112 -25.65 19.10 -27.17
N LYS A 113 -26.79 19.29 -27.86
CA LYS A 113 -26.99 19.78 -29.24
C LYS A 113 -27.14 18.77 -30.39
N GLY A 114 -28.39 18.69 -30.86
CA GLY A 114 -28.73 18.76 -32.30
C GLY A 114 -28.34 20.09 -32.96
N LYS A 115 -27.09 20.54 -32.82
CA LYS A 115 -26.58 21.76 -33.46
C LYS A 115 -25.09 21.61 -33.72
N ARG A 116 -24.80 21.21 -34.96
CA ARG A 116 -23.49 21.13 -35.61
C ARG A 116 -22.60 22.33 -35.20
N SER A 117 -21.56 22.06 -34.42
CA SER A 117 -20.34 22.84 -34.43
C SER A 117 -19.15 21.89 -34.42
N SER A 118 -18.40 21.92 -35.50
CA SER A 118 -17.17 21.20 -35.78
C SER A 118 -15.98 21.71 -34.96
N SER A 119 -16.12 21.79 -33.63
CA SER A 119 -14.96 22.03 -32.76
C SER A 119 -14.29 20.69 -32.48
N SER A 120 -13.09 20.54 -33.01
CA SER A 120 -12.24 19.35 -33.05
C SER A 120 -12.24 18.54 -31.75
N GLY A 121 -12.44 17.23 -31.85
CA GLY A 121 -12.35 16.29 -30.71
C GLY A 121 -11.04 16.40 -29.92
N ASP A 122 -9.99 16.95 -30.52
CA ASP A 122 -8.71 17.26 -29.88
C ASP A 122 -8.82 18.32 -28.76
N GLY A 123 -9.71 19.31 -28.91
CA GLY A 123 -9.92 20.35 -27.90
C GLY A 123 -10.69 19.83 -26.67
N GLU A 124 -11.67 18.97 -26.91
CA GLU A 124 -12.43 18.28 -25.87
C GLU A 124 -11.55 17.30 -25.09
N PHE A 125 -10.74 16.51 -25.81
CA PHE A 125 -9.79 15.60 -25.17
C PHE A 125 -8.74 16.34 -24.33
N ARG A 126 -8.21 17.46 -24.81
CA ARG A 126 -7.28 18.30 -24.02
C ARG A 126 -7.94 18.87 -22.76
N SER A 127 -9.21 19.26 -22.83
CA SER A 127 -9.96 19.73 -21.67
C SER A 127 -10.20 18.61 -20.65
N ILE A 128 -10.59 17.42 -21.10
CA ILE A 128 -10.76 16.24 -20.23
C ILE A 128 -9.43 15.87 -19.58
N ARG A 129 -8.34 15.86 -20.35
CA ARG A 129 -7.00 15.59 -19.82
C ARG A 129 -6.56 16.61 -18.78
N ALA A 130 -6.79 17.90 -19.01
CA ALA A 130 -6.50 18.93 -18.02
C ALA A 130 -7.35 18.75 -16.74
N HIS A 131 -8.63 18.39 -16.89
CA HIS A 131 -9.52 18.09 -15.78
C HIS A 131 -9.07 16.87 -14.97
N LEU A 132 -8.65 15.81 -15.65
CA LEU A 132 -8.05 14.62 -15.04
C LEU A 132 -6.84 15.02 -14.20
N LEU A 133 -5.85 15.71 -14.79
CA LEU A 133 -4.65 16.13 -14.07
C LEU A 133 -4.95 16.99 -12.83
N ALA A 134 -5.93 17.90 -12.93
CA ALA A 134 -6.35 18.73 -11.79
C ALA A 134 -7.00 17.91 -10.67
N ASN A 135 -7.93 17.02 -11.02
CA ASN A 135 -8.62 16.18 -10.04
C ASN A 135 -7.71 15.12 -9.43
N SER A 136 -6.73 14.61 -10.17
CA SER A 136 -5.78 13.64 -9.64
C SER A 136 -4.85 14.26 -8.59
N ARG A 137 -4.48 15.54 -8.72
CA ARG A 137 -3.79 16.28 -7.64
C ARG A 137 -4.65 16.41 -6.39
N LEU A 138 -5.94 16.71 -6.56
CA LEU A 138 -6.88 16.76 -5.45
C LEU A 138 -7.03 15.39 -4.77
N PHE A 139 -7.03 14.31 -5.53
CA PHE A 139 -7.04 12.94 -4.99
C PHE A 139 -5.82 12.67 -4.11
N VAL A 140 -4.61 12.99 -4.59
CA VAL A 140 -3.37 12.86 -3.84
C VAL A 140 -3.44 13.64 -2.52
N GLN A 141 -3.91 14.89 -2.58
CA GLN A 141 -4.08 15.71 -1.39
C GLN A 141 -5.04 15.06 -0.38
N ARG A 142 -6.22 14.63 -0.84
CA ARG A 142 -7.22 13.95 0.02
C ARG A 142 -6.66 12.66 0.62
N ALA A 143 -5.91 11.89 -0.16
CA ALA A 143 -5.30 10.66 0.32
C ALA A 143 -4.27 10.89 1.43
N LYS A 144 -3.55 12.03 1.41
CA LYS A 144 -2.66 12.46 2.51
C LYS A 144 -3.48 12.87 3.75
N GLU A 145 -4.63 13.50 3.56
CA GLU A 145 -5.54 13.92 4.64
C GLU A 145 -6.28 12.74 5.28
N SER A 146 -6.59 11.66 4.54
CA SER A 146 -7.32 10.48 5.02
C SER A 146 -6.75 9.91 6.33
N ARG A 147 -5.42 9.91 6.49
CA ARG A 147 -4.76 9.40 7.70
C ARG A 147 -5.17 10.16 8.96
N GLY A 148 -5.23 11.49 8.89
CA GLY A 148 -5.65 12.33 10.01
C GLY A 148 -7.13 12.15 10.35
N GLN A 149 -7.97 11.94 9.32
CA GLN A 149 -9.38 11.65 9.50
C GLN A 149 -9.58 10.29 10.19
N ILE A 150 -8.86 9.26 9.76
CA ILE A 150 -8.87 7.94 10.44
C ILE A 150 -8.41 8.06 11.88
N ALA A 151 -7.33 8.81 12.16
CA ALA A 151 -6.87 9.05 13.52
C ALA A 151 -7.94 9.70 14.40
N THR A 152 -8.65 10.70 13.86
CA THR A 152 -9.76 11.39 14.55
C THR A 152 -10.92 10.43 14.87
N VAL A 153 -11.25 9.54 13.94
CA VAL A 153 -12.32 8.54 14.13
C VAL A 153 -11.90 7.44 15.10
N ALA A 154 -10.68 6.91 14.97
CA ALA A 154 -10.24 5.72 15.68
C ALA A 154 -9.68 6.00 17.09
N ARG A 155 -9.25 7.24 17.39
CA ARG A 155 -8.72 7.58 18.73
C ARG A 155 -9.67 7.21 19.87
N ARG A 156 -10.99 7.23 19.62
CA ARG A 156 -12.04 6.86 20.60
C ARG A 156 -11.99 5.40 21.06
N PHE A 157 -11.32 4.51 20.31
CA PHE A 157 -11.12 3.12 20.74
C PHE A 157 -10.05 3.01 21.84
N VAL A 158 -9.12 3.96 21.90
CA VAL A 158 -8.05 4.02 22.90
C VAL A 158 -8.57 4.76 24.13
N ARG A 159 -8.94 4.02 25.17
CA ARG A 159 -9.45 4.58 26.43
C ARG A 159 -8.41 4.48 27.54
N ASP A 160 -8.63 5.23 28.62
CA ASP A 160 -7.80 5.16 29.81
C ASP A 160 -7.70 3.72 30.36
N GLY A 161 -6.48 3.34 30.73
CA GLY A 161 -6.13 2.02 31.23
C GLY A 161 -6.02 0.92 30.16
N CYS A 162 -6.28 1.22 28.88
CA CYS A 162 -6.14 0.23 27.82
C CYS A 162 -4.67 -0.15 27.58
N THR A 163 -4.47 -1.40 27.17
CA THR A 163 -3.20 -1.86 26.62
C THR A 163 -3.45 -2.34 25.19
N VAL A 164 -2.86 -1.64 24.21
CA VAL A 164 -3.07 -1.88 22.78
C VAL A 164 -1.96 -2.77 22.25
N LEU A 165 -2.32 -3.86 21.59
CA LEU A 165 -1.37 -4.67 20.83
C LEU A 165 -1.34 -4.21 19.37
N THR A 166 -0.14 -3.97 18.83
CA THR A 166 0.07 -3.65 17.41
C THR A 166 1.25 -4.45 16.87
N CYS A 167 1.34 -4.57 15.55
CA CYS A 167 2.49 -5.19 14.90
C CYS A 167 3.06 -4.31 13.78
N GLY A 168 4.38 -4.36 13.61
CA GLY A 168 5.08 -3.69 12.52
C GLY A 168 5.10 -2.16 12.62
N ARG A 169 5.16 -1.49 11.45
CA ARG A 169 5.42 -0.05 11.30
C ARG A 169 4.30 0.68 10.57
N SER A 170 3.06 0.46 10.99
CA SER A 170 1.91 1.11 10.34
C SER A 170 1.82 2.60 10.71
N ARG A 171 1.97 3.46 9.69
CA ARG A 171 1.87 4.92 9.81
C ARG A 171 0.49 5.39 10.27
N VAL A 172 -0.59 4.72 9.83
CA VAL A 172 -1.94 5.06 10.28
C VAL A 172 -2.18 4.62 11.72
N VAL A 173 -1.63 3.48 12.16
CA VAL A 173 -1.71 3.06 13.57
C VAL A 173 -0.94 4.04 14.46
N ALA A 174 0.27 4.46 14.03
CA ALA A 174 1.04 5.49 14.72
C ALA A 174 0.23 6.78 14.88
N ALA A 175 -0.40 7.27 13.80
CA ALA A 175 -1.24 8.47 13.83
C ALA A 175 -2.44 8.33 14.80
N VAL A 176 -3.10 7.17 14.84
CA VAL A 176 -4.23 6.90 15.75
C VAL A 176 -3.78 6.93 17.21
N LEU A 177 -2.70 6.24 17.54
CA LEU A 177 -2.17 6.18 18.90
C LEU A 177 -1.61 7.53 19.34
N SER A 178 -0.92 8.23 18.44
CA SER A 178 -0.44 9.60 18.63
C SER A 178 -1.59 10.58 18.91
N ALA A 179 -2.68 10.51 18.15
CA ALA A 179 -3.86 11.35 18.36
C ALA A 179 -4.58 11.05 19.69
N ALA A 180 -4.61 9.78 20.11
CA ALA A 180 -5.15 9.40 21.41
C ALA A 180 -4.31 9.94 22.58
N ALA A 181 -2.98 9.93 22.44
CA ALA A 181 -2.08 10.49 23.44
C ALA A 181 -2.23 12.03 23.54
N GLU A 182 -2.38 12.70 22.40
CA GLU A 182 -2.63 14.16 22.34
C GLU A 182 -3.97 14.55 22.97
N ASP A 183 -4.98 13.69 22.90
CA ASP A 183 -6.27 13.84 23.59
C ASP A 183 -6.18 13.60 25.11
N GLY A 184 -5.00 13.23 25.63
CA GLY A 184 -4.75 13.00 27.05
C GLY A 184 -5.11 11.59 27.54
N ALA A 185 -5.38 10.63 26.65
CA ALA A 185 -5.68 9.26 27.04
C ALA A 185 -4.45 8.58 27.66
N LYS A 186 -4.65 7.88 28.78
CA LYS A 186 -3.57 7.16 29.49
C LYS A 186 -3.62 5.67 29.17
N PHE A 187 -2.79 5.24 28.22
CA PHE A 187 -2.76 3.85 27.74
C PHE A 187 -1.32 3.34 27.61
N ARG A 188 -1.19 2.04 27.33
CA ARG A 188 0.10 1.38 27.06
C ARG A 188 0.04 0.68 25.71
N VAL A 189 1.20 0.50 25.09
CA VAL A 189 1.31 -0.18 23.79
C VAL A 189 2.28 -1.34 23.88
N VAL A 190 1.89 -2.47 23.30
CA VAL A 190 2.74 -3.63 23.05
C VAL A 190 2.94 -3.72 21.54
N ASN A 191 4.17 -3.51 21.07
CA ASN A 191 4.52 -3.63 19.67
C ASN A 191 5.20 -4.98 19.40
N ALA A 192 4.55 -5.83 18.61
CA ALA A 192 5.12 -7.06 18.12
C ALA A 192 5.91 -6.80 16.84
N GLN A 193 7.17 -7.26 16.80
CA GLN A 193 8.04 -7.09 15.63
C GLN A 193 8.88 -8.34 15.39
N ASP A 194 9.32 -8.49 14.15
CA ASP A 194 10.34 -9.49 13.82
C ASP A 194 11.71 -9.03 14.38
N SER A 195 12.48 -9.99 14.86
CA SER A 195 13.91 -9.83 15.15
C SER A 195 14.71 -9.24 13.99
N HIS A 196 14.37 -9.56 12.73
CA HIS A 196 15.02 -8.96 11.55
C HIS A 196 14.66 -7.48 11.36
N ASP A 197 13.43 -7.09 11.70
CA ASP A 197 12.95 -5.71 11.60
C ASP A 197 13.54 -4.80 12.69
N ALA A 198 13.96 -5.37 13.82
CA ALA A 198 14.56 -4.64 14.94
C ALA A 198 15.91 -3.98 14.60
N LEU A 199 16.57 -4.42 13.53
CA LEU A 199 17.88 -3.92 13.07
C LEU A 199 17.76 -2.79 12.01
N SER A 200 16.55 -2.52 11.53
CA SER A 200 16.29 -1.46 10.56
C SER A 200 16.19 -0.10 11.26
N ASN A 201 17.26 0.70 11.15
CA ASN A 201 17.35 2.09 11.63
C ASN A 201 16.45 3.06 10.82
N SER A 202 15.19 2.70 10.57
CA SER A 202 14.25 3.59 9.92
C SER A 202 13.74 4.63 10.93
N SER A 203 13.81 5.90 10.54
CA SER A 203 13.33 7.08 11.28
C SER A 203 11.83 7.08 11.62
N THR A 204 11.11 6.02 11.27
CA THR A 204 9.65 5.84 11.39
C THR A 204 9.28 4.70 12.34
N ASP A 205 10.09 4.47 13.39
CA ASP A 205 9.73 3.52 14.44
C ASP A 205 8.62 4.08 15.33
N ILE A 206 7.42 3.50 15.20
CA ILE A 206 6.23 3.79 16.00
C ILE A 206 6.55 3.78 17.51
N VAL A 207 7.46 2.93 17.95
CA VAL A 207 7.88 2.85 19.36
C VAL A 207 8.56 4.14 19.79
N THR A 208 9.46 4.67 18.96
CA THR A 208 10.19 5.92 19.23
C THR A 208 9.25 7.12 19.21
N GLU A 209 8.34 7.19 18.24
CA GLU A 209 7.35 8.28 18.14
C GLU A 209 6.47 8.32 19.39
N LEU A 210 5.91 7.19 19.80
CA LEU A 210 5.01 7.10 20.94
C LEU A 210 5.72 7.36 22.27
N ARG A 211 6.96 6.89 22.44
CA ARG A 211 7.77 7.19 23.64
C ARG A 211 8.07 8.69 23.77
N ARG A 212 8.29 9.40 22.66
CA ARG A 212 8.45 10.88 22.69
C ARG A 212 7.18 11.60 23.14
N LYS A 213 6.01 10.97 22.99
CA LYS A 213 4.71 11.46 23.46
C LYS A 213 4.32 10.93 24.84
N ASP A 214 5.29 10.42 25.61
CA ASP A 214 5.09 9.89 26.97
C ASP A 214 4.15 8.67 27.05
N VAL A 215 4.02 7.93 25.94
CA VAL A 215 3.26 6.66 25.93
C VAL A 215 4.21 5.51 26.28
N PRO A 216 3.91 4.69 27.32
CA PRO A 216 4.69 3.50 27.63
C PRO A 216 4.55 2.44 26.53
N VAL A 217 5.67 2.09 25.89
CA VAL A 217 5.72 1.08 24.81
C VAL A 217 6.67 -0.06 25.16
N ALA A 218 6.14 -1.29 25.18
CA ALA A 218 6.91 -2.52 25.26
C ALA A 218 7.04 -3.14 23.87
N THR A 219 8.23 -3.57 23.51
CA THR A 219 8.50 -4.24 22.24
C THR A 219 8.71 -5.73 22.50
N ILE A 220 8.01 -6.59 21.78
CA ILE A 220 8.06 -8.05 21.94
C ILE A 220 8.30 -8.75 20.61
N ALA A 221 8.87 -9.96 20.66
CA ALA A 221 8.91 -10.84 19.51
C ALA A 221 7.54 -11.47 19.25
N PHE A 222 7.25 -11.85 18.01
CA PHE A 222 6.01 -12.58 17.66
C PHE A 222 5.80 -13.84 18.52
N ALA A 223 6.87 -14.55 18.90
CA ALA A 223 6.80 -15.72 19.78
C ALA A 223 6.23 -15.42 21.19
N ALA A 224 6.31 -14.16 21.65
CA ALA A 224 5.80 -13.74 22.95
C ALA A 224 4.34 -13.23 22.89
N LEU A 225 3.71 -13.20 21.70
CA LEU A 225 2.34 -12.72 21.53
C LEU A 225 1.37 -13.43 22.47
N ALA A 226 1.35 -14.77 22.44
CA ALA A 226 0.43 -15.58 23.24
C ALA A 226 0.52 -15.29 24.74
N THR A 227 1.74 -15.15 25.27
CA THR A 227 1.98 -14.83 26.69
C THR A 227 1.56 -13.41 27.05
N SER A 228 1.59 -12.47 26.10
CA SER A 228 1.21 -11.08 26.34
C SER A 228 -0.32 -10.84 26.35
N LEU A 229 -1.11 -11.68 25.66
CA LEU A 229 -2.56 -11.50 25.46
C LEU A 229 -3.39 -11.26 26.73
N PRO A 230 -3.12 -11.89 27.88
CA PRO A 230 -3.87 -11.62 29.10
C PRO A 230 -3.82 -10.15 29.54
N HIS A 231 -2.73 -9.45 29.20
CA HIS A 231 -2.51 -8.05 29.52
C HIS A 231 -3.05 -7.09 28.45
N ILE A 232 -3.47 -7.60 27.28
CA ILE A 232 -3.96 -6.81 26.16
C ILE A 232 -5.46 -6.55 26.29
N THR A 233 -5.88 -5.33 25.95
CA THR A 233 -7.29 -4.94 25.87
C THR A 233 -7.87 -5.21 24.49
N PHE A 234 -7.16 -4.79 23.43
CA PHE A 234 -7.51 -5.04 22.03
C PHE A 234 -6.26 -5.02 21.15
N ALA A 235 -6.36 -5.62 19.97
CA ALA A 235 -5.35 -5.55 18.92
C ALA A 235 -5.74 -4.52 17.86
N LEU A 236 -4.74 -3.81 17.33
CA LEU A 236 -4.90 -2.77 16.31
C LEU A 236 -3.83 -2.98 15.23
N ALA A 237 -4.24 -3.20 13.98
CA ALA A 237 -3.34 -3.32 12.84
C ALA A 237 -3.60 -2.24 11.79
N GLY A 238 -2.58 -1.99 10.97
CA GLY A 238 -2.75 -1.37 9.67
C GLY A 238 -2.93 -2.41 8.57
N ALA A 239 -3.32 -1.96 7.39
CA ALA A 239 -3.33 -2.78 6.18
C ALA A 239 -2.51 -2.10 5.06
N GLU A 240 -1.81 -2.91 4.28
CA GLU A 240 -1.27 -2.51 2.97
C GLU A 240 -2.38 -2.52 1.91
N SER A 241 -3.32 -3.47 2.01
CA SER A 241 -4.50 -3.56 1.14
C SER A 241 -5.69 -4.19 1.87
N VAL A 242 -6.89 -3.80 1.48
CA VAL A 242 -8.16 -4.39 1.95
C VAL A 242 -8.83 -5.07 0.76
N VAL A 243 -9.12 -6.36 0.87
CA VAL A 243 -9.66 -7.17 -0.23
C VAL A 243 -11.19 -7.19 -0.22
N GLU A 244 -11.81 -7.78 -1.26
CA GLU A 244 -13.24 -7.65 -1.52
C GLU A 244 -14.16 -8.26 -0.46
N ASN A 245 -13.72 -9.31 0.23
CA ASN A 245 -14.44 -9.90 1.36
C ASN A 245 -14.23 -9.17 2.70
N GLY A 246 -13.50 -8.05 2.70
CA GLY A 246 -13.17 -7.29 3.91
C GLY A 246 -11.97 -7.85 4.70
N GLY A 247 -11.31 -8.89 4.19
CA GLY A 247 -10.01 -9.33 4.70
C GLY A 247 -8.92 -8.31 4.39
N ILE A 248 -7.75 -8.49 4.99
CA ILE A 248 -6.63 -7.55 4.82
C ILE A 248 -5.34 -8.27 4.43
N ILE A 249 -4.52 -7.55 3.69
CA ILE A 249 -3.13 -7.92 3.40
C ILE A 249 -2.24 -6.93 4.14
N SER A 250 -1.36 -7.44 4.98
CA SER A 250 -0.49 -6.62 5.82
C SER A 250 0.84 -7.34 6.07
N GLY A 251 1.75 -6.69 6.79
CA GLY A 251 3.05 -7.27 7.13
C GLY A 251 2.89 -8.62 7.83
N MET A 252 3.81 -9.53 7.54
CA MET A 252 3.80 -10.89 8.09
C MET A 252 3.68 -10.90 9.63
N GLY A 253 2.78 -11.76 10.13
CA GLY A 253 2.46 -11.86 11.56
C GLY A 253 1.14 -11.18 11.95
N THR A 254 0.54 -10.39 11.05
CA THR A 254 -0.76 -9.75 11.29
C THR A 254 -1.86 -10.80 11.43
N ASN A 255 -1.84 -11.85 10.61
CA ASN A 255 -2.79 -12.96 10.72
C ASN A 255 -2.61 -13.73 12.05
N GLN A 256 -1.36 -13.93 12.48
CA GLN A 256 -1.07 -14.57 13.78
C GLN A 256 -1.64 -13.75 14.94
N MET A 257 -1.47 -12.43 14.91
CA MET A 257 -2.06 -11.53 15.89
C MET A 257 -3.60 -11.61 15.89
N GLY A 258 -4.24 -11.64 14.71
CA GLY A 258 -5.69 -11.77 14.58
C GLY A 258 -6.23 -13.10 15.15
N LEU A 259 -5.58 -14.22 14.83
CA LEU A 259 -5.95 -15.55 15.34
C LEU A 259 -5.87 -15.61 16.86
N LEU A 260 -4.77 -15.10 17.42
CA LEU A 260 -4.52 -15.06 18.85
C LEU A 260 -5.49 -14.12 19.58
N ALA A 261 -5.77 -12.94 19.03
CA ALA A 261 -6.75 -12.02 19.57
C ALA A 261 -8.15 -12.66 19.63
N LYS A 262 -8.58 -13.31 18.54
CA LYS A 262 -9.87 -14.02 18.48
C LYS A 262 -9.93 -15.15 19.51
N SER A 263 -8.88 -15.97 19.62
CA SER A 263 -8.81 -17.06 20.61
C SER A 263 -8.87 -16.56 22.05
N ALA A 264 -8.35 -15.36 22.33
CA ALA A 264 -8.37 -14.74 23.66
C ALA A 264 -9.61 -13.86 23.92
N GLY A 265 -10.57 -13.83 22.98
CA GLY A 265 -11.77 -12.98 23.06
C GLY A 265 -11.46 -11.48 23.05
N LYS A 266 -10.33 -11.07 22.46
CA LYS A 266 -9.91 -9.67 22.34
C LYS A 266 -10.36 -9.11 20.99
N PRO A 267 -10.96 -7.91 20.95
CA PRO A 267 -11.28 -7.24 19.69
C PRO A 267 -10.03 -7.03 18.84
N PHE A 268 -10.15 -7.24 17.54
CA PHE A 268 -9.11 -6.95 16.57
C PHE A 268 -9.60 -5.90 15.58
N TYR A 269 -9.07 -4.69 15.69
CA TYR A 269 -9.42 -3.57 14.84
C TYR A 269 -8.37 -3.36 13.76
N VAL A 270 -8.82 -2.96 12.57
CA VAL A 270 -7.92 -2.57 11.48
C VAL A 270 -8.20 -1.13 11.10
N VAL A 271 -7.14 -0.35 10.89
CA VAL A 271 -7.21 1.00 10.33
C VAL A 271 -6.58 1.01 8.95
N ALA A 272 -7.30 1.50 7.95
CA ALA A 272 -6.82 1.54 6.57
C ALA A 272 -7.47 2.69 5.80
N GLU A 273 -6.72 3.32 4.91
CA GLU A 273 -7.25 4.31 3.99
C GLU A 273 -8.09 3.65 2.87
N SER A 274 -9.21 4.26 2.48
CA SER A 274 -10.12 3.69 1.46
C SER A 274 -9.47 3.48 0.09
N HIS A 275 -8.43 4.25 -0.22
CA HIS A 275 -7.65 4.09 -1.47
C HIS A 275 -6.73 2.85 -1.49
N LYS A 276 -6.72 2.04 -0.43
CA LYS A 276 -6.03 0.74 -0.37
C LYS A 276 -6.96 -0.44 -0.66
N PHE A 277 -8.22 -0.18 -1.00
CA PHE A 277 -9.19 -1.22 -1.27
C PHE A 277 -8.92 -1.80 -2.67
N VAL A 278 -8.82 -3.12 -2.77
CA VAL A 278 -8.44 -3.84 -3.98
C VAL A 278 -9.48 -4.91 -4.31
N ARG A 279 -9.77 -5.06 -5.60
CA ARG A 279 -10.78 -6.01 -6.10
C ARG A 279 -10.16 -7.38 -6.38
N ILE A 280 -9.73 -8.03 -5.32
CA ILE A 280 -9.31 -9.44 -5.32
C ILE A 280 -10.06 -10.18 -4.22
N TYR A 281 -10.26 -11.48 -4.42
CA TYR A 281 -10.97 -12.35 -3.47
C TYR A 281 -10.11 -13.58 -3.17
N PRO A 282 -9.07 -13.46 -2.31
CA PRO A 282 -8.28 -14.61 -1.90
C PRO A 282 -9.12 -15.54 -1.01
N LEU A 283 -9.03 -16.85 -1.24
CA LEU A 283 -9.62 -17.86 -0.35
C LEU A 283 -8.65 -18.21 0.80
N SER A 284 -7.37 -18.05 0.55
CA SER A 284 -6.26 -18.32 1.47
C SER A 284 -5.08 -17.37 1.24
N GLY A 285 -4.10 -17.40 2.14
CA GLY A 285 -2.85 -16.64 1.96
C GLY A 285 -2.00 -17.10 0.77
N ASP A 286 -2.20 -18.34 0.30
CA ASP A 286 -1.49 -18.91 -0.85
C ASP A 286 -2.07 -18.43 -2.19
N ASP A 287 -3.30 -17.89 -2.20
CA ASP A 287 -3.94 -17.34 -3.40
C ASP A 287 -3.47 -15.91 -3.73
N LEU A 288 -2.63 -15.31 -2.88
CA LEU A 288 -2.10 -13.99 -3.15
C LEU A 288 -1.17 -14.04 -4.38
N PRO A 289 -1.34 -13.17 -5.38
CA PRO A 289 -0.52 -13.13 -6.59
C PRO A 289 0.87 -12.52 -6.31
N LEU A 290 1.60 -13.13 -5.37
CA LEU A 290 2.90 -12.69 -4.87
C LEU A 290 3.91 -13.81 -5.07
N GLY A 291 5.11 -13.47 -5.55
CA GLY A 291 6.22 -14.41 -5.66
C GLY A 291 6.89 -14.76 -4.32
N GLN A 292 6.16 -14.68 -3.20
CA GLN A 292 6.73 -14.90 -1.87
C GLN A 292 6.93 -16.40 -1.60
N LYS A 293 8.13 -16.80 -1.19
CA LYS A 293 8.45 -18.18 -0.78
C LYS A 293 8.70 -18.22 0.72
N VAL A 294 7.67 -18.57 1.49
CA VAL A 294 7.75 -18.65 2.97
C VAL A 294 8.43 -19.95 3.41
N LEU A 295 8.21 -21.04 2.68
CA LEU A 295 8.80 -22.35 2.95
C LEU A 295 9.94 -22.62 1.98
N ASP A 296 11.17 -22.72 2.48
CA ASP A 296 12.36 -23.03 1.68
C ASP A 296 13.09 -24.25 2.25
N PHE A 297 12.70 -25.44 1.77
CA PHE A 297 13.34 -26.69 2.17
C PHE A 297 14.72 -26.81 1.49
N ARG A 298 15.76 -26.94 2.31
CA ARG A 298 17.15 -27.13 1.84
C ARG A 298 17.80 -28.27 2.61
N THR A 299 18.70 -28.99 1.94
CA THR A 299 19.60 -29.96 2.58
C THR A 299 21.05 -29.51 2.42
N GLU A 300 21.97 -30.05 3.21
CA GLU A 300 23.41 -29.76 3.07
C GLU A 300 23.95 -30.08 1.67
N GLY A 301 23.31 -31.01 0.94
CA GLY A 301 23.67 -31.42 -0.43
C GLY A 301 23.12 -30.54 -1.55
N GLY A 302 22.41 -29.46 -1.23
CA GLY A 302 21.81 -28.54 -2.19
C GLY A 302 20.28 -28.46 -2.10
N GLU A 303 19.71 -27.69 -3.03
CA GLU A 303 18.28 -27.41 -3.11
C GLU A 303 17.52 -28.65 -3.61
N GLU A 304 16.40 -28.99 -2.96
CA GLU A 304 15.39 -29.83 -3.61
C GLU A 304 14.94 -29.08 -4.87
N ARG A 305 15.24 -29.64 -6.06
CA ARG A 305 14.75 -29.13 -7.34
C ARG A 305 13.23 -29.26 -7.36
N ASN A 306 12.54 -28.20 -6.99
CA ASN A 306 11.13 -28.03 -7.31
C ASN A 306 11.04 -27.34 -8.67
N GLU A 307 10.40 -27.99 -9.65
CA GLU A 307 10.26 -27.55 -11.05
C GLU A 307 9.40 -26.28 -11.24
N HIS A 308 8.97 -25.64 -10.15
CA HIS A 308 8.26 -24.36 -10.14
C HIS A 308 9.18 -23.23 -9.69
N GLU A 309 10.31 -23.04 -10.37
CA GLU A 309 11.20 -21.89 -10.14
C GLU A 309 10.61 -20.61 -10.76
N GLY A 310 9.59 -20.06 -10.09
CA GLY A 310 9.23 -18.65 -10.22
C GLY A 310 10.33 -17.81 -9.58
N LYS A 311 10.83 -16.81 -10.33
CA LYS A 311 11.95 -15.91 -10.00
C LYS A 311 12.08 -15.60 -8.51
N ARG A 312 13.17 -16.11 -7.91
CA ARG A 312 13.68 -15.68 -6.60
C ARG A 312 13.86 -14.16 -6.56
N LYS A 313 13.09 -13.48 -5.70
CA LYS A 313 13.46 -12.23 -5.03
C LYS A 313 12.82 -12.20 -3.64
N ALA A 314 13.40 -12.94 -2.69
CA ALA A 314 13.09 -12.82 -1.26
C ALA A 314 13.89 -11.65 -0.62
N GLU A 315 14.00 -10.53 -1.35
CA GLU A 315 14.52 -9.26 -0.84
C GLU A 315 13.37 -8.26 -0.96
N GLY A 316 12.43 -8.33 -0.02
CA GLY A 316 11.19 -7.54 -0.08
C GLY A 316 10.32 -7.70 1.16
N GLU A 317 9.32 -6.83 1.27
CA GLU A 317 8.35 -6.85 2.36
C GLU A 317 7.43 -8.08 2.22
N VAL A 318 7.53 -8.98 3.19
CA VAL A 318 6.72 -10.21 3.25
C VAL A 318 5.38 -9.90 3.91
N VAL A 319 4.30 -10.39 3.32
CA VAL A 319 2.92 -10.08 3.75
C VAL A 319 2.12 -11.35 4.00
N ASP A 320 1.13 -11.24 4.88
CA ASP A 320 0.14 -12.29 5.10
C ASP A 320 -1.28 -11.80 4.80
N PHE A 321 -2.17 -12.77 4.59
CA PHE A 321 -3.60 -12.52 4.47
C PHE A 321 -4.27 -12.80 5.81
N THR A 322 -5.04 -11.83 6.30
CA THR A 322 -5.90 -11.97 7.48
C THR A 322 -7.37 -12.02 7.03
N PRO A 323 -8.09 -13.13 7.27
CA PRO A 323 -9.47 -13.26 6.84
C PRO A 323 -10.41 -12.33 7.64
N PRO A 324 -11.53 -11.91 7.02
CA PRO A 324 -12.49 -10.97 7.62
C PRO A 324 -13.06 -11.45 8.96
N ASP A 325 -13.20 -12.77 9.15
CA ASP A 325 -13.74 -13.40 10.35
C ASP A 325 -12.91 -13.13 11.62
N LEU A 326 -11.67 -12.68 11.48
CA LEU A 326 -10.81 -12.29 12.59
C LEU A 326 -10.98 -10.80 12.95
N ILE A 327 -11.47 -10.00 12.00
CA ILE A 327 -11.52 -8.54 12.11
C ILE A 327 -12.85 -8.14 12.76
N THR A 328 -12.76 -7.49 13.91
CA THR A 328 -13.93 -6.97 14.63
C THR A 328 -14.52 -5.74 13.93
N ALA A 329 -13.67 -4.81 13.49
CA ALA A 329 -14.09 -3.67 12.68
C ALA A 329 -12.93 -3.10 11.87
N LEU A 330 -13.25 -2.56 10.70
CA LEU A 330 -12.36 -1.79 9.85
C LEU A 330 -12.67 -0.30 10.03
N VAL A 331 -11.65 0.53 10.19
CA VAL A 331 -11.81 1.98 10.37
C VAL A 331 -11.11 2.70 9.22
N THR A 332 -11.91 3.52 8.54
CA THR A 332 -11.52 4.32 7.36
C THR A 332 -11.84 5.78 7.63
N GLU A 333 -11.46 6.67 6.70
CA GLU A 333 -11.85 8.08 6.75
C GLU A 333 -13.37 8.28 6.75
N SER A 334 -14.11 7.34 6.15
CA SER A 334 -15.58 7.34 6.10
C SER A 334 -16.23 6.87 7.41
N GLY A 335 -15.44 6.38 8.37
CA GLY A 335 -15.93 5.88 9.64
C GLY A 335 -15.59 4.41 9.90
N VAL A 336 -16.33 3.83 10.85
CA VAL A 336 -16.17 2.44 11.29
C VAL A 336 -17.12 1.56 10.47
N GLN A 337 -16.58 0.49 9.91
CA GLN A 337 -17.25 -0.43 9.02
C GLN A 337 -17.08 -1.86 9.52
N THR A 338 -18.07 -2.71 9.26
CA THR A 338 -17.88 -4.16 9.36
C THR A 338 -17.12 -4.66 8.13
N PRO A 339 -16.39 -5.78 8.21
CA PRO A 339 -15.75 -6.36 7.03
C PRO A 339 -16.72 -6.57 5.85
N SER A 340 -17.97 -6.95 6.13
CA SER A 340 -19.01 -7.11 5.10
C SER A 340 -19.39 -5.82 4.37
N ALA A 341 -19.27 -4.66 5.02
CA ALA A 341 -19.60 -3.36 4.42
C ALA A 341 -18.53 -2.91 3.41
N VAL A 342 -17.32 -3.48 3.46
CA VAL A 342 -16.24 -3.20 2.50
C VAL A 342 -16.67 -3.52 1.07
N SER A 343 -17.40 -4.63 0.88
CA SER A 343 -17.91 -4.99 -0.45
C SER A 343 -18.88 -3.93 -0.99
N GLU A 344 -19.69 -3.29 -0.14
CA GLU A 344 -20.58 -2.20 -0.56
C GLU A 344 -19.81 -0.94 -0.97
N GLU A 345 -18.76 -0.58 -0.23
CA GLU A 345 -17.88 0.54 -0.59
C GLU A 345 -17.13 0.27 -1.89
N LEU A 346 -16.65 -0.94 -2.10
CA LEU A 346 -16.09 -1.36 -3.38
C LEU A 346 -17.15 -1.27 -4.48
N ILE A 347 -18.38 -1.74 -4.27
CA ILE A 347 -19.43 -1.59 -5.28
C ILE A 347 -19.63 -0.10 -5.63
N LYS A 348 -19.70 0.81 -4.65
CA LYS A 348 -19.85 2.27 -4.91
C LYS A 348 -18.67 2.88 -5.68
N ILE A 349 -17.44 2.45 -5.36
CA ILE A 349 -16.22 2.94 -6.04
C ILE A 349 -16.15 2.42 -7.48
N TRP A 350 -16.68 1.22 -7.73
CA TRP A 350 -16.50 0.50 -8.99
C TRP A 350 -17.73 0.50 -9.92
N SER A 351 -18.94 0.84 -9.44
CA SER A 351 -20.16 1.00 -10.24
C SER A 351 -20.17 2.32 -11.00
#